data_AF-A0AAD7YKL8-F1
#
_entry.id   AF-A0AAD7YKL8-F1
#
_cell.length_a   1.000
_cell.length_b   1.000
_cell.length_c   1.000
_cell.angle_alpha   90.00
_cell.angle_beta   90.00
_cell.angle_gamma   90.00
#
_symmetry.space_group_name_H-M   'P 1'
#
loop_
_entity.id
_entity.type
_entity.pdbx_description
1 polymer ?
#
loop_
_entity_poly.entity_id
_entity_poly.type
_entity_poly.pdbx_seq_one_letter_code
_entity_poly.pdbx_strand_id
1 'polypeptide(L)'
;MEALKDTMAGITTLFQDRMSGFEAELHNAPAGSSTSRDCLVKEFISFKKFILEMLDCLQKQIDLLALGLDNLEMRGRRKMVLLHGVTEQAKEDTAQVAAEVVRCHLKLTDFTVGDIRRCHRMGRQAGTSKPRPILCKLRDVNLRDSIWFAKTRLKGTGITVSEFLTRTRHRLFMCAREKFGVNNCWSKQGLIYVLGSDGSRHRVNSMSDLENIMQVSDDVVSPIASAQSSSPSPSPAPKKARRAAARK
;
A
#
# COMPACT_ATOMS: atom_id res chain seq x y z
N MET A 1 -9.41 -4.58 -23.81
CA MET A 1 -8.43 -5.39 -24.58
C MET A 1 -8.53 -5.03 -26.05
N GLU A 2 -9.71 -5.09 -26.68
CA GLU A 2 -9.98 -4.56 -28.04
C GLU A 2 -9.58 -3.08 -28.18
N ALA A 3 -10.14 -2.19 -27.36
CA ALA A 3 -9.79 -0.75 -27.39
C ALA A 3 -8.30 -0.44 -27.16
N LEU A 4 -7.53 -1.33 -26.52
CA LEU A 4 -6.09 -1.16 -26.33
C LEU A 4 -5.32 -1.57 -27.61
N LYS A 5 -5.78 -2.64 -28.28
CA LYS A 5 -5.24 -3.06 -29.59
C LYS A 5 -5.51 -2.01 -30.66
N ASP A 6 -6.70 -1.43 -30.68
CA ASP A 6 -7.07 -0.39 -31.65
C ASP A 6 -6.23 0.87 -31.42
N THR A 7 -6.04 1.26 -30.15
CA THR A 7 -5.14 2.36 -29.79
C THR A 7 -3.68 2.08 -30.21
N MET A 8 -3.16 0.87 -29.96
CA MET A 8 -1.81 0.49 -30.39
C MET A 8 -1.64 0.44 -31.91
N ALA A 9 -2.66 -0.02 -32.63
CA ALA A 9 -2.68 -0.04 -34.09
C ALA A 9 -2.67 1.40 -34.63
N GLY A 10 -3.52 2.29 -34.08
CA GLY A 10 -3.53 3.71 -34.44
C GLY A 10 -2.20 4.41 -34.18
N ILE A 11 -1.54 4.10 -33.06
CA ILE A 11 -0.19 4.62 -32.74
C ILE A 11 0.84 4.18 -33.77
N THR A 12 0.78 2.91 -34.16
CA THR A 12 1.73 2.30 -35.09
C THR A 12 1.56 2.88 -36.49
N THR A 13 0.32 3.02 -36.97
CA THR A 13 0.01 3.64 -38.27
C THR A 13 0.44 5.10 -38.31
N LEU A 14 0.11 5.90 -37.28
CA LEU A 14 0.51 7.30 -37.22
C LEU A 14 2.04 7.48 -37.17
N PHE A 15 2.73 6.58 -36.45
CA PHE A 15 4.20 6.56 -36.41
C PHE A 15 4.79 6.23 -37.78
N GLN A 16 4.25 5.22 -38.47
CA GLN A 16 4.69 4.81 -39.81
C GLN A 16 4.49 5.93 -40.84
N ASP A 17 3.31 6.53 -40.90
CA ASP A 17 3.00 7.60 -41.86
C ASP A 17 3.91 8.83 -41.67
N ARG A 18 4.17 9.23 -40.41
CA ARG A 18 5.04 10.36 -40.08
C ARG A 18 6.52 10.06 -40.33
N MET A 19 6.98 8.84 -40.06
CA MET A 19 8.34 8.41 -40.37
C MET A 19 8.59 8.39 -41.88
N SER A 20 7.65 7.87 -42.66
CA SER A 20 7.74 7.89 -44.13
C SER A 20 7.72 9.32 -44.69
N GLY A 21 6.93 10.23 -44.11
CA GLY A 21 6.96 11.65 -44.46
C GLY A 21 8.31 12.30 -44.16
N PHE A 22 8.88 12.03 -42.99
CA PHE A 22 10.20 12.52 -42.59
C PHE A 22 11.33 12.00 -43.52
N GLU A 23 11.30 10.72 -43.87
CA GLU A 23 12.25 10.10 -44.78
C GLU A 23 12.18 10.69 -46.20
N ALA A 24 10.97 10.91 -46.71
CA ALA A 24 10.75 11.50 -48.03
C ALA A 24 11.27 12.94 -48.12
N GLU A 25 11.10 13.75 -47.06
CA GLU A 25 11.58 15.13 -47.03
C GLU A 25 13.10 15.23 -46.85
N LEU A 26 13.71 14.29 -46.10
CA LEU A 26 15.16 14.19 -45.96
C LEU A 26 15.85 13.82 -47.27
N HIS A 27 15.21 12.99 -48.10
CA HIS A 27 15.69 12.61 -49.43
C HIS A 27 15.57 13.75 -50.45
N ASN A 28 14.63 14.68 -50.28
CA ASN A 28 14.33 15.73 -51.24
C ASN A 28 14.94 17.11 -50.91
N ALA A 29 15.63 17.27 -49.78
CA ALA A 29 16.14 18.57 -49.34
C ALA A 29 17.53 18.93 -49.93
N PRO A 30 17.67 20.03 -50.72
CA PRO A 30 18.97 20.54 -51.16
C PRO A 30 19.72 21.27 -50.03
N ALA A 31 21.05 21.25 -50.06
CA ALA A 31 21.96 21.66 -48.97
C ALA A 31 21.92 23.15 -48.53
N GLY A 32 21.01 23.98 -49.04
CA GLY A 32 21.02 25.44 -48.83
C GLY A 32 19.73 26.09 -48.28
N SER A 33 18.65 25.33 -48.00
CA SER A 33 17.36 25.92 -47.56
C SER A 33 17.18 25.84 -46.04
N SER A 34 17.49 26.93 -45.33
CA SER A 34 17.29 27.05 -43.88
C SER A 34 15.81 26.99 -43.48
N THR A 35 14.91 27.56 -44.28
CA THR A 35 13.47 27.64 -43.99
C THR A 35 12.77 26.28 -44.03
N SER A 36 13.17 25.37 -44.93
CA SER A 36 12.62 24.00 -44.99
C SER A 36 13.06 23.16 -43.78
N ARG A 37 14.31 23.33 -43.33
CA ARG A 37 14.81 22.66 -42.12
C ARG A 37 14.11 23.16 -40.85
N ASP A 38 13.82 24.46 -40.75
CA ASP A 38 13.10 25.02 -39.60
C ASP A 38 11.64 24.53 -39.52
N CYS A 39 10.97 24.34 -40.66
CA CYS A 39 9.63 23.76 -40.71
C CYS A 39 9.66 22.30 -40.23
N LEU A 40 10.59 21.51 -40.74
CA LEU A 40 10.77 20.11 -40.36
C LEU A 40 11.07 19.94 -38.87
N VAL A 41 11.90 20.82 -38.29
CA VAL A 41 12.19 20.83 -36.85
C VAL A 41 10.94 21.12 -36.03
N LYS A 42 10.10 22.08 -36.45
CA LYS A 42 8.83 22.38 -35.75
C LYS A 42 7.86 21.20 -35.81
N GLU A 43 7.77 20.53 -36.94
CA GLU A 43 6.93 19.34 -37.09
C GLU A 43 7.42 18.18 -36.23
N PHE A 44 8.73 17.93 -36.21
CA PHE A 44 9.34 16.92 -35.35
C PHE A 44 9.08 17.21 -33.87
N ILE A 45 9.22 18.47 -33.43
CA ILE A 45 8.93 18.86 -32.04
C ILE A 45 7.45 18.63 -31.70
N SER A 46 6.55 19.00 -32.62
CA SER A 46 5.11 18.82 -32.44
C SER A 46 4.74 17.34 -32.35
N PHE A 47 5.34 16.50 -33.20
CA PHE A 47 5.18 15.07 -33.16
C PHE A 47 5.74 14.45 -31.87
N LYS A 48 6.97 14.80 -31.49
CA LYS A 48 7.58 14.36 -30.23
C LYS A 48 6.69 14.70 -29.05
N LYS A 49 6.14 15.92 -29.00
CA LYS A 49 5.20 16.35 -27.97
C LYS A 49 3.95 15.48 -27.96
N PHE A 50 3.33 15.26 -29.11
CA PHE A 50 2.15 14.40 -29.23
C PHE A 50 2.41 12.96 -28.74
N ILE A 51 3.52 12.35 -29.14
CA ILE A 51 3.89 10.99 -28.70
C ILE A 51 4.08 10.95 -27.18
N LEU A 52 4.75 11.94 -26.59
CA LEU A 52 4.95 12.01 -25.15
C LEU A 52 3.62 12.18 -24.40
N GLU A 53 2.72 13.05 -24.88
CA GLU A 53 1.39 13.25 -24.29
C GLU A 53 0.53 11.98 -24.36
N MET A 54 0.62 11.25 -25.47
CA MET A 54 -0.12 10.00 -25.65
C MET A 54 0.43 8.86 -24.78
N LEU A 55 1.75 8.73 -24.66
CA LEU A 55 2.38 7.77 -23.76
C LEU A 55 2.00 8.05 -22.29
N ASP A 56 1.99 9.32 -21.90
CA ASP A 56 1.50 9.75 -20.58
C ASP A 56 0.02 9.42 -20.38
N CYS A 57 -0.82 9.64 -21.39
CA CYS A 57 -2.24 9.27 -21.35
C CYS A 57 -2.42 7.75 -21.17
N LEU A 58 -1.67 6.94 -21.93
CA LEU A 58 -1.73 5.48 -21.83
C LEU A 58 -1.27 4.98 -20.46
N GLN A 59 -0.17 5.53 -19.94
CA GLN A 59 0.32 5.20 -18.60
C GLN A 59 -0.74 5.48 -17.54
N LYS A 60 -1.39 6.65 -17.59
CA LYS A 60 -2.50 7.00 -16.69
C LYS A 60 -3.68 6.02 -16.78
N GLN A 61 -4.05 5.57 -17.99
CA GLN A 61 -5.12 4.58 -18.15
C GLN A 61 -4.76 3.22 -17.52
N ILE A 62 -3.52 2.76 -17.70
CA ILE A 62 -3.02 1.53 -17.08
C ILE A 62 -3.07 1.64 -15.55
N ASP A 63 -2.66 2.77 -14.98
CA ASP A 63 -2.65 3.00 -13.55
C ASP A 63 -4.08 3.00 -12.96
N LEU A 64 -5.04 3.63 -13.65
CA LEU A 64 -6.45 3.60 -13.27
C LEU A 64 -7.03 2.19 -13.29
N LEU A 65 -6.71 1.39 -14.31
CA LEU A 65 -7.15 -0.01 -14.40
C LEU A 65 -6.53 -0.86 -13.29
N ALA A 66 -5.23 -0.69 -13.03
CA ALA A 66 -4.54 -1.38 -11.94
C ALA A 66 -5.17 -1.05 -10.58
N LEU A 67 -5.50 0.22 -10.34
CA LEU A 67 -6.21 0.66 -9.14
C LEU A 67 -7.61 0.05 -9.04
N GLY A 68 -8.35 -0.02 -10.15
CA GLY A 68 -9.67 -0.65 -10.22
C GLY A 68 -9.63 -2.14 -9.86
N LEU A 69 -8.66 -2.87 -10.41
CA LEU A 69 -8.43 -4.30 -10.12
C LEU A 69 -8.09 -4.53 -8.65
N ASP A 70 -7.16 -3.76 -8.09
CA ASP A 70 -6.78 -3.83 -6.67
C ASP A 70 -7.99 -3.57 -5.75
N ASN A 71 -8.80 -2.56 -6.07
CA ASN A 71 -10.01 -2.25 -5.30
C ASN A 71 -11.03 -3.39 -5.34
N LEU A 72 -11.28 -3.98 -6.52
CA LEU A 72 -12.19 -5.10 -6.67
C LEU A 72 -11.70 -6.32 -5.88
N GLU A 73 -10.40 -6.61 -5.96
CA GLU A 73 -9.79 -7.68 -5.22
C GLU A 73 -9.90 -7.46 -3.71
N MET A 74 -9.59 -6.26 -3.21
CA MET A 74 -9.76 -5.92 -1.79
C MET A 74 -11.22 -6.01 -1.33
N ARG A 75 -12.19 -5.62 -2.19
CA ARG A 75 -13.62 -5.82 -1.90
C ARG A 75 -13.95 -7.30 -1.75
N GLY A 76 -13.34 -8.18 -2.54
CA GLY A 76 -13.46 -9.64 -2.40
C GLY A 76 -12.85 -10.19 -1.11
N ARG A 77 -11.78 -9.55 -0.62
CA ARG A 77 -11.02 -9.95 0.57
C ARG A 77 -11.56 -9.34 1.88
N ARG A 78 -12.53 -8.42 1.86
CA ARG A 78 -13.08 -7.71 3.04
C ARG A 78 -13.66 -8.59 4.16
N LYS A 79 -13.99 -9.85 3.85
CA LYS A 79 -14.52 -10.86 4.81
C LYS A 79 -13.43 -11.82 5.30
N MET A 80 -12.17 -11.57 4.94
CA MET A 80 -11.06 -12.47 5.22
C MET A 80 -10.13 -11.89 6.27
N VAL A 81 -9.64 -12.75 7.16
CA VAL A 81 -8.57 -12.46 8.11
C VAL A 81 -7.50 -13.52 8.03
N LEU A 82 -6.28 -13.12 8.36
CA LEU A 82 -5.16 -14.04 8.56
C LEU A 82 -4.92 -14.20 10.06
N LEU A 83 -4.87 -15.46 10.52
CA LEU A 83 -4.41 -15.81 11.86
C LEU A 83 -2.97 -16.31 11.77
N HIS A 84 -2.07 -15.69 12.51
CA HIS A 84 -0.65 -16.05 12.57
C HIS A 84 -0.32 -16.64 13.94
N GLY A 85 0.71 -17.49 14.01
CA GLY A 85 1.20 -18.02 15.28
C GLY A 85 0.39 -19.19 15.85
N VAL A 86 -0.62 -19.68 15.12
CA VAL A 86 -1.40 -20.85 15.51
C VAL A 86 -0.60 -22.12 15.19
N THR A 87 -0.27 -22.94 16.17
CA THR A 87 0.50 -24.19 15.99
C THR A 87 -0.16 -25.10 14.95
N GLU A 88 0.65 -25.74 14.09
CA GLU A 88 0.14 -26.71 13.11
C GLU A 88 -0.01 -28.09 13.76
N GLN A 89 -1.11 -28.77 13.45
CA GLN A 89 -1.35 -30.15 13.87
C GLN A 89 -1.54 -31.05 12.64
N ALA A 90 -1.15 -32.32 12.78
CA ALA A 90 -1.35 -33.31 11.72
C ALA A 90 -2.85 -33.54 11.49
N LYS A 91 -3.29 -33.51 10.22
CA LYS A 91 -4.71 -33.69 9.83
C LYS A 91 -5.67 -32.73 10.55
N GLU A 92 -5.25 -31.49 10.78
CA GLU A 92 -6.09 -30.49 11.45
C GLU A 92 -7.33 -30.08 10.63
N ASP A 93 -8.45 -29.88 11.32
CA ASP A 93 -9.56 -29.09 10.77
C ASP A 93 -9.31 -27.60 11.08
N THR A 94 -8.79 -26.90 10.07
CA THR A 94 -8.47 -25.46 10.20
C THR A 94 -9.67 -24.60 10.58
N ALA A 95 -10.91 -25.00 10.27
CA ALA A 95 -12.09 -24.23 10.65
C ALA A 95 -12.41 -24.39 12.15
N GLN A 96 -12.28 -25.61 12.68
CA GLN A 96 -12.41 -25.86 14.12
C GLN A 96 -11.32 -25.14 14.91
N VAL A 97 -10.06 -25.25 14.47
CA VAL A 97 -8.93 -24.56 15.10
C VAL A 97 -9.13 -23.04 15.10
N ALA A 98 -9.55 -22.47 13.97
CA ALA A 98 -9.84 -21.03 13.90
C ALA A 98 -10.99 -20.61 14.82
N ALA A 99 -12.08 -21.41 14.88
CA ALA A 99 -13.21 -21.13 15.77
C ALA A 99 -12.81 -21.21 17.24
N GLU A 100 -11.98 -22.19 17.61
CA GLU A 100 -11.45 -22.32 18.96
C GLU A 100 -10.58 -21.12 19.34
N VAL A 101 -9.66 -20.69 18.46
CA VAL A 101 -8.84 -19.48 18.69
C VAL A 101 -9.73 -18.25 18.94
N VAL A 102 -10.79 -18.09 18.14
CA VAL A 102 -11.73 -16.97 18.29
C VAL A 102 -12.50 -17.06 19.62
N ARG A 103 -13.02 -18.23 20.01
CA ARG A 103 -13.74 -18.39 21.28
C ARG A 103 -12.82 -18.20 22.48
N CYS A 104 -11.69 -18.90 22.51
CA CYS A 104 -10.80 -18.96 23.68
C CYS A 104 -10.01 -17.67 23.88
N HIS A 105 -9.43 -17.10 22.80
CA HIS A 105 -8.56 -15.94 22.94
C HIS A 105 -9.26 -14.60 22.69
N LEU A 106 -10.28 -14.55 21.82
CA LEU A 106 -11.04 -13.31 21.56
C LEU A 106 -12.29 -13.15 22.42
N LYS A 107 -12.70 -14.19 23.16
CA LYS A 107 -13.88 -14.21 24.04
C LYS A 107 -15.19 -13.97 23.27
N LEU A 108 -15.27 -14.43 22.02
CA LEU A 108 -16.49 -14.43 21.22
C LEU A 108 -17.12 -15.82 21.31
N THR A 109 -17.83 -16.09 22.42
CA THR A 109 -18.33 -17.43 22.77
C THR A 109 -19.31 -18.00 21.76
N ASP A 110 -20.10 -17.13 21.14
CA ASP A 110 -21.16 -17.50 20.21
C ASP A 110 -20.61 -17.80 18.80
N PHE A 111 -19.30 -17.66 18.60
CA PHE A 111 -18.67 -17.92 17.31
C PHE A 111 -18.58 -19.43 17.03
N THR A 112 -19.13 -19.83 15.90
CA THR A 112 -19.22 -21.23 15.47
C THR A 112 -18.50 -21.47 14.15
N VAL A 113 -18.28 -22.74 13.81
CA VAL A 113 -17.75 -23.11 12.49
C VAL A 113 -18.70 -22.71 11.36
N GLY A 114 -20.01 -22.59 11.62
CA GLY A 114 -20.99 -22.12 10.63
C GLY A 114 -20.73 -20.70 10.14
N ASP A 115 -20.08 -19.87 10.95
CA ASP A 115 -19.70 -18.48 10.66
C ASP A 115 -18.52 -18.39 9.68
N ILE A 116 -17.79 -19.50 9.50
CA ILE A 116 -16.67 -19.63 8.58
C ILE A 116 -17.17 -20.19 7.25
N ARG A 117 -16.90 -19.46 6.16
CA ARG A 117 -17.22 -19.89 4.79
C ARG A 117 -16.10 -20.72 4.17
N ARG A 118 -14.84 -20.40 4.46
CA ARG A 118 -13.66 -21.13 3.97
C ARG A 118 -12.50 -20.90 4.92
N CYS A 119 -11.78 -21.95 5.28
CA CYS A 119 -10.59 -21.88 6.12
C CYS A 119 -9.50 -22.80 5.54
N HIS A 120 -8.25 -22.35 5.52
CA HIS A 120 -7.10 -23.20 5.17
C HIS A 120 -5.78 -22.52 5.56
N ARG A 121 -4.71 -23.32 5.68
CA ARG A 121 -3.33 -22.82 5.82
C ARG A 121 -2.85 -22.24 4.50
N MET A 122 -2.11 -21.14 4.58
CA MET A 122 -1.50 -20.48 3.43
C MET A 122 -0.05 -20.92 3.25
N GLY A 123 0.35 -21.16 2.00
CA GLY A 123 1.72 -21.52 1.65
C GLY A 123 2.03 -23.02 1.74
N ARG A 124 3.20 -23.39 1.22
CA ARG A 124 3.67 -24.77 1.19
C ARG A 124 4.07 -25.22 2.59
N GLN A 125 3.79 -26.48 2.93
CA GLN A 125 4.34 -27.13 4.10
C GLN A 125 5.87 -27.10 3.98
N ALA A 126 6.51 -26.23 4.74
CA ALA A 126 7.95 -26.22 4.89
C ALA A 126 8.22 -26.52 6.35
N GLY A 127 9.27 -27.29 6.65
CA GLY A 127 9.75 -27.58 8.01
C GLY A 127 10.30 -26.34 8.73
N THR A 128 9.77 -25.16 8.43
CA THR A 128 10.18 -23.89 9.02
C THR A 128 9.71 -23.81 10.46
N SER A 129 10.52 -23.19 11.31
CA SER A 129 10.21 -22.97 12.73
C SER A 129 8.91 -22.17 12.98
N LYS A 130 8.39 -21.44 11.98
CA LYS A 130 7.17 -20.63 12.12
C LYS A 130 5.96 -21.35 11.50
N PRO A 131 4.82 -21.44 12.22
CA PRO A 131 3.61 -22.04 11.66
C PRO A 131 3.03 -21.17 10.54
N ARG A 132 2.47 -21.82 9.52
CA ARG A 132 1.83 -21.13 8.39
C ARG A 132 0.58 -20.38 8.83
N PRO A 133 0.30 -19.19 8.29
CA PRO A 133 -0.90 -18.46 8.63
C PRO A 133 -2.16 -19.18 8.13
N ILE A 134 -3.24 -19.08 8.90
CA ILE A 134 -4.57 -19.56 8.51
C ILE A 134 -5.32 -18.41 7.84
N LEU A 135 -5.76 -18.61 6.60
CA LEU A 135 -6.69 -17.72 5.93
C LEU A 135 -8.12 -18.16 6.27
N CYS A 136 -8.84 -17.30 6.98
CA CYS A 136 -10.23 -17.53 7.36
C CYS A 136 -11.13 -16.52 6.64
N LYS A 137 -12.03 -17.02 5.78
CA LYS A 137 -13.09 -16.26 5.13
C LYS A 137 -14.39 -16.46 5.90
N LEU A 138 -14.98 -15.37 6.36
CA LEU A 138 -16.20 -15.34 7.15
C LEU A 138 -17.44 -15.17 6.26
N ARG A 139 -18.62 -15.50 6.81
CA ARG A 139 -19.92 -15.35 6.14
C ARG A 139 -20.23 -13.89 5.82
N ASP A 140 -19.96 -12.99 6.76
CA ASP A 140 -20.22 -11.56 6.64
C ASP A 140 -19.05 -10.69 7.10
N VAL A 141 -19.21 -9.38 6.92
CA VAL A 141 -18.18 -8.38 7.29
C VAL A 141 -18.25 -8.04 8.78
N ASN A 142 -19.41 -8.19 9.42
CA ASN A 142 -19.62 -7.85 10.82
C ASN A 142 -18.86 -8.83 11.73
N LEU A 143 -18.92 -10.13 11.43
CA LEU A 143 -18.10 -11.17 12.06
C LEU A 143 -16.60 -10.86 11.92
N ARG A 144 -16.19 -10.39 10.73
CA ARG A 144 -14.81 -9.98 10.46
C ARG A 144 -14.40 -8.81 11.34
N ASP A 145 -15.27 -7.79 11.43
CA ASP A 145 -15.06 -6.61 12.24
C ASP A 145 -15.04 -6.95 13.74
N SER A 146 -15.92 -7.83 14.24
CA SER A 146 -15.91 -8.32 15.62
C SER A 146 -14.57 -8.96 16.00
N ILE A 147 -14.04 -9.85 15.14
CA ILE A 147 -12.71 -10.43 15.32
C ILE A 147 -11.63 -9.34 15.28
N TRP A 148 -11.71 -8.42 14.33
CA TRP A 148 -10.73 -7.35 14.15
C TRP A 148 -10.66 -6.41 15.35
N PHE A 149 -11.79 -6.03 15.93
CA PHE A 149 -11.84 -5.15 17.09
C PHE A 149 -11.44 -5.87 18.39
N ALA A 150 -11.67 -7.18 18.48
CA ALA A 150 -11.25 -7.99 19.64
C ALA A 150 -9.75 -8.34 19.63
N LYS A 151 -9.01 -8.10 18.54
CA LYS A 151 -7.62 -8.57 18.34
C LYS A 151 -6.61 -8.17 19.44
N THR A 152 -6.87 -7.10 20.19
CA THR A 152 -6.02 -6.68 21.31
C THR A 152 -5.98 -7.70 22.44
N ARG A 153 -6.99 -8.57 22.54
CA ARG A 153 -7.06 -9.69 23.50
C ARG A 153 -6.04 -10.80 23.20
N LEU A 154 -5.47 -10.82 21.99
CA LEU A 154 -4.43 -11.78 21.61
C LEU A 154 -3.04 -11.42 22.14
N LYS A 155 -2.86 -10.23 22.73
CA LYS A 155 -1.57 -9.82 23.29
C LYS A 155 -1.08 -10.83 24.33
N GLY A 156 0.16 -11.27 24.21
CA GLY A 156 0.77 -12.28 25.09
C GLY A 156 0.50 -13.73 24.71
N THR A 157 -0.40 -14.01 23.74
CA THR A 157 -0.70 -15.39 23.31
C THR A 157 0.26 -15.93 22.25
N GLY A 158 1.05 -15.06 21.61
CA GLY A 158 1.83 -15.41 20.41
C GLY A 158 1.02 -15.44 19.11
N ILE A 159 -0.31 -15.31 19.18
CA ILE A 159 -1.20 -15.26 18.02
C ILE A 159 -1.42 -13.80 17.61
N THR A 160 -1.47 -13.55 16.30
CA THR A 160 -1.85 -12.23 15.77
C THR A 160 -2.86 -12.34 14.64
N VAL A 161 -3.67 -11.29 14.47
CA VAL A 161 -4.65 -11.15 13.38
C VAL A 161 -4.19 -10.03 12.46
N SER A 162 -4.17 -10.29 11.15
CA SER A 162 -3.94 -9.28 10.12
C SER A 162 -5.00 -9.30 9.03
N GLU A 163 -5.17 -8.18 8.32
CA GLU A 163 -5.99 -8.16 7.10
C GLU A 163 -5.31 -8.97 6.00
N PHE A 164 -6.12 -9.58 5.13
CA PHE A 164 -5.61 -10.20 3.91
C PHE A 164 -5.49 -9.16 2.80
N LEU A 165 -4.45 -8.33 2.88
CA LEU A 165 -4.18 -7.27 1.90
C LEU A 165 -3.76 -7.84 0.53
N THR A 166 -4.10 -7.14 -0.56
CA THR A 166 -3.52 -7.40 -1.89
C THR A 166 -2.01 -7.28 -1.84
N ARG A 167 -1.33 -7.85 -2.85
CA ARG A 167 0.13 -7.81 -2.93
C ARG A 167 0.66 -6.38 -2.91
N THR A 168 0.03 -5.48 -3.66
CA THR A 168 0.42 -4.07 -3.76
C THR A 168 0.27 -3.36 -2.42
N ARG A 169 -0.89 -3.50 -1.76
CA ARG A 169 -1.11 -2.87 -0.45
C ARG A 169 -0.27 -3.48 0.66
N HIS A 170 -0.04 -4.79 0.63
CA HIS A 170 0.86 -5.44 1.58
C HIS A 170 2.29 -4.92 1.45
N ARG A 171 2.80 -4.80 0.21
CA ARG A 171 4.12 -4.19 -0.05
C ARG A 171 4.17 -2.75 0.47
N LEU A 172 3.20 -1.93 0.11
CA LEU A 172 3.09 -0.56 0.59
C LEU A 172 3.08 -0.49 2.12
N PHE A 173 2.35 -1.40 2.77
CA PHE A 173 2.29 -1.47 4.23
C PHE A 173 3.62 -1.87 4.87
N MET A 174 4.38 -2.79 4.27
CA MET A 174 5.71 -3.15 4.75
C MET A 174 6.69 -1.98 4.58
N CYS A 175 6.71 -1.34 3.41
CA CYS A 175 7.55 -0.16 3.18
C CYS A 175 7.20 0.99 4.13
N ALA A 176 5.92 1.22 4.42
CA ALA A 176 5.49 2.19 5.41
C ALA A 176 6.06 1.86 6.81
N ARG A 177 6.02 0.59 7.22
CA ARG A 177 6.56 0.15 8.53
C ARG A 177 8.08 0.28 8.62
N GLU A 178 8.78 0.07 7.52
CA GLU A 178 10.23 0.30 7.45
C GLU A 178 10.57 1.78 7.63
N LYS A 179 9.79 2.68 7.01
CA LYS A 179 10.02 4.13 7.05
C LYS A 179 9.56 4.80 8.35
N PHE A 180 8.35 4.49 8.83
CA PHE A 180 7.70 5.18 9.95
C PHE A 180 7.72 4.37 11.26
N GLY A 181 8.09 3.09 11.19
CA GLY A 181 8.07 2.16 12.31
C GLY A 181 6.73 1.43 12.49
N VAL A 182 6.81 0.23 13.04
CA VAL A 182 5.69 -0.71 13.20
C VAL A 182 4.48 -0.14 13.95
N ASN A 183 4.72 0.71 14.95
CA ASN A 183 3.68 1.27 15.80
C ASN A 183 2.93 2.45 15.16
N ASN A 184 3.55 3.08 14.15
CA ASN A 184 3.01 4.25 13.47
C ASN A 184 2.28 3.88 12.18
N CYS A 185 2.19 2.60 11.83
CA CYS A 185 1.48 2.14 10.64
C CYS A 185 0.42 1.11 10.99
N TRP A 186 -0.78 1.27 10.44
CA TRP A 186 -1.83 0.27 10.54
C TRP A 186 -2.64 0.18 9.25
N SER A 187 -3.33 -0.94 9.09
CA SER A 187 -4.33 -1.12 8.05
C SER A 187 -5.73 -1.07 8.65
N LYS A 188 -6.70 -0.57 7.88
CA LYS A 188 -8.12 -0.61 8.24
C LYS A 188 -8.96 -0.71 6.98
N GLN A 189 -9.77 -1.77 6.88
CA GLN A 189 -10.65 -2.03 5.73
C GLN A 189 -9.86 -2.06 4.42
N GLY A 190 -8.65 -2.59 4.48
CA GLY A 190 -7.73 -2.64 3.37
C GLY A 190 -7.03 -1.33 3.03
N LEU A 191 -7.33 -0.21 3.69
CA LEU A 191 -6.60 1.04 3.52
C LEU A 191 -5.37 1.07 4.43
N ILE A 192 -4.30 1.71 3.96
CA ILE A 192 -3.06 1.86 4.72
C ILE A 192 -3.01 3.26 5.31
N TYR A 193 -2.65 3.34 6.58
CA TYR A 193 -2.50 4.58 7.32
C TYR A 193 -1.13 4.64 7.98
N VAL A 194 -0.58 5.85 8.02
CA VAL A 194 0.66 6.17 8.72
C VAL A 194 0.44 7.37 9.64
N LEU A 195 1.13 7.38 10.77
CA LEU A 195 1.27 8.55 11.63
C LEU A 195 2.55 9.28 11.21
N GLY A 196 2.41 10.50 10.70
CA GLY A 196 3.54 11.34 10.33
C GLY A 196 4.27 11.85 11.57
N SER A 197 5.48 12.38 11.39
CA SER A 197 6.23 13.05 12.47
C SER A 197 5.52 14.32 12.97
N ASP A 198 4.67 14.90 12.12
CA ASP A 198 3.76 16.00 12.45
C ASP A 198 2.66 15.60 13.46
N GLY A 199 2.56 14.30 13.80
CA GLY A 199 1.53 13.76 14.67
C GLY A 199 0.18 13.56 13.97
N SER A 200 0.07 13.86 12.67
CA SER A 200 -1.16 13.69 11.91
C SER A 200 -1.24 12.30 11.30
N ARG A 201 -2.48 11.85 11.07
CA ARG A 201 -2.75 10.56 10.43
C ARG A 201 -2.95 10.76 8.94
N HIS A 202 -2.16 10.06 8.15
CA HIS A 202 -2.18 10.15 6.70
C HIS A 202 -2.65 8.83 6.11
N ARG A 203 -3.51 8.90 5.10
CA ARG A 203 -3.87 7.73 4.27
C ARG A 203 -2.88 7.63 3.12
N VAL A 204 -2.38 6.42 2.89
CA VAL A 204 -1.38 6.13 1.86
C VAL A 204 -1.96 5.16 0.84
N ASN A 205 -1.89 5.52 -0.43
CA ASN A 205 -2.30 4.69 -1.56
C ASN A 205 -1.12 4.37 -2.51
N SER A 206 -0.03 5.16 -2.46
CA SER A 206 1.14 5.02 -3.32
C SER A 206 2.46 5.13 -2.56
N MET A 207 3.58 4.76 -3.20
CA MET A 207 4.91 4.98 -2.63
C MET A 207 5.27 6.47 -2.56
N SER A 208 4.83 7.25 -3.54
CA SER A 208 5.01 8.71 -3.57
C SER A 208 4.32 9.40 -2.39
N ASP A 209 3.15 8.90 -1.97
CA ASP A 209 2.47 9.41 -0.77
C ASP A 209 3.38 9.27 0.47
N LEU A 210 4.10 8.15 0.60
CA LEU A 210 5.04 7.95 1.72
C LEU A 210 6.21 8.93 1.68
N GLU A 211 6.75 9.21 0.50
CA GLU A 211 7.87 10.14 0.31
C GLU A 211 7.45 11.57 0.63
N ASN A 212 6.28 11.99 0.17
CA ASN A 212 5.75 13.32 0.45
C ASN A 212 5.55 13.55 1.95
N ILE A 213 5.04 12.55 2.69
CA ILE A 213 4.85 12.64 4.15
C ILE A 213 6.19 12.72 4.88
N MET A 214 7.25 12.11 4.35
CA MET A 214 8.61 12.23 4.90
C MET A 214 9.22 13.60 4.59
N GLN A 215 9.04 14.14 3.38
CA GLN A 215 9.62 15.45 3.03
C GLN A 215 9.03 16.59 3.84
N VAL A 216 7.71 16.55 4.12
CA VAL A 216 7.06 17.50 5.04
C VAL A 216 7.69 17.45 6.44
N SER A 217 8.31 16.33 6.84
CA SER A 217 9.01 16.24 8.12
C SER A 217 10.37 16.94 8.13
N ASP A 218 11.08 16.94 7.02
CA ASP A 218 12.40 17.58 6.91
C ASP A 218 12.26 19.11 6.80
N ASP A 219 11.25 19.59 6.07
CA ASP A 219 11.01 21.03 5.89
C ASP A 219 10.51 21.74 7.17
N VAL A 220 9.87 21.01 8.09
CA VAL A 220 9.45 21.56 9.40
C VAL A 220 10.63 21.57 10.40
N VAL A 221 11.72 20.84 10.11
CA VAL A 221 12.88 20.68 11.00
C VAL A 221 14.14 21.31 10.37
N SER A 222 14.10 22.58 9.92
CA SER A 222 15.20 23.58 10.02
C SER A 222 14.99 24.83 9.13
N PRO A 223 15.40 26.06 9.54
CA PRO A 223 15.76 26.53 10.89
C PRO A 223 14.99 27.80 11.33
N ILE A 224 14.51 27.80 12.57
CA ILE A 224 14.43 29.04 13.36
C ILE A 224 15.84 29.28 13.90
N ALA A 225 16.58 30.17 13.25
CA ALA A 225 17.84 30.71 13.76
C ALA A 225 17.64 32.16 14.22
N SER A 226 18.22 32.47 15.38
CA SER A 226 18.59 33.78 15.93
C SER A 226 17.53 34.67 16.61
N ALA A 227 17.38 34.46 17.93
CA ALA A 227 17.37 35.59 18.88
C ALA A 227 18.22 35.20 20.09
N GLN A 228 19.36 35.86 20.25
CA GLN A 228 20.26 35.74 21.40
C GLN A 228 19.66 36.46 22.62
N SER A 229 19.68 35.83 23.79
CA SER A 229 19.81 36.54 25.06
C SER A 229 20.50 35.65 26.10
N SER A 230 21.50 36.23 26.73
CA SER A 230 22.49 35.68 27.65
C SER A 230 21.95 35.10 28.99
N SER A 231 22.61 34.02 29.44
CA SER A 231 22.82 33.38 30.76
C SER A 231 22.44 34.13 32.07
N PRO A 232 22.32 33.48 33.28
CA PRO A 232 22.99 32.24 33.72
C PRO A 232 22.16 31.22 34.56
N SER A 233 22.73 30.04 34.75
CA SER A 233 22.27 28.94 35.62
C SER A 233 22.48 29.22 37.12
N PRO A 234 21.67 28.59 38.02
CA PRO A 234 22.26 27.57 38.91
C PRO A 234 21.34 26.37 39.32
N SER A 235 21.99 25.22 39.49
CA SER A 235 21.79 24.13 40.50
C SER A 235 20.52 23.25 40.57
N PRO A 236 20.63 21.99 41.07
CA PRO A 236 19.71 20.90 40.73
C PRO A 236 18.76 20.38 41.85
N ALA A 237 17.77 19.57 41.41
CA ALA A 237 16.92 18.58 42.12
C ALA A 237 15.59 19.09 42.75
N PRO A 238 14.51 18.25 42.93
CA PRO A 238 14.49 16.78 42.94
C PRO A 238 13.39 16.07 42.10
N LYS A 239 13.56 14.74 41.99
CA LYS A 239 12.72 13.75 41.30
C LYS A 239 11.32 13.66 41.90
N LYS A 240 10.26 13.68 41.06
CA LYS A 240 8.88 13.37 41.47
C LYS A 240 8.45 11.96 41.06
N ALA A 241 7.64 11.38 41.95
CA ALA A 241 7.43 9.96 42.17
C ALA A 241 6.38 9.28 41.26
N ARG A 242 6.52 7.96 41.22
CA ARG A 242 5.67 6.93 40.64
C ARG A 242 4.22 7.01 41.17
N ARG A 243 3.24 7.13 40.28
CA ARG A 243 1.81 7.10 40.64
C ARG A 243 1.37 5.65 40.92
N ALA A 244 0.83 5.40 42.11
CA ALA A 244 0.25 4.13 42.54
C ALA A 244 -1.19 3.98 42.03
N ALA A 245 -1.56 2.74 41.70
CA ALA A 245 -2.93 2.33 41.38
C ALA A 245 -3.76 2.18 42.67
N ALA A 246 -4.97 2.73 42.68
CA ALA A 246 -5.97 2.49 43.71
C ALA A 246 -6.84 1.28 43.31
N ARG A 247 -6.90 0.29 44.20
CA ARG A 247 -7.94 -0.75 44.25
C ARG A 247 -9.14 -0.21 45.03
N LYS A 248 -10.35 -0.44 44.50
CA LYS A 248 -11.53 -0.82 45.27
C LYS A 248 -12.24 -1.90 44.47
#